data_AF-C7DHS1-F1
#
_entry.id   AF-C7DHS1-F1
#
_cell.length_a   1.000
_cell.length_b   1.000
_cell.length_c   1.000
_cell.angle_alpha   90.00
_cell.angle_beta   90.00
_cell.angle_gamma   90.00
#
_symmetry.space_group_name_H-M   'P 1'
#
loop_
_entity.id
_entity.type
_entity.pdbx_description
1 polymer ?
#
loop_
_entity_poly.entity_id
_entity_poly.type
_entity_poly.pdbx_seq_one_letter_code
_entity_poly.pdbx_strand_id
1 'polypeptide(L)'
;MQDSTKKKLMFIGSIVVAVMFLTSYAAISNNVSSVSTTTTKQVALVPYPFFGSANATVMSYSSAANITVPNATVSSEVYNALQALESSNKITDYINTSGGYSIFLGTNFTPYQLQESIANISGAQVQSLTYVKLPEIIKMSYSNGPIVDVLAKNLSYPVQITPIPESNSIVHVRIDAIVNQNYQIYNADISYV
;
A
#
# COMPACT_ATOMS: atom_id res chain seq x y z
N MET A 1 -0.32 -8.33 -78.45
CA MET A 1 0.53 -7.24 -77.90
C MET A 1 0.09 -6.75 -76.52
N GLN A 2 -0.47 -7.58 -75.63
CA GLN A 2 -1.03 -7.13 -74.33
C GLN A 2 -0.30 -7.70 -73.09
N ASP A 3 0.61 -8.65 -73.27
CA ASP A 3 1.26 -9.38 -72.17
C ASP A 3 2.58 -8.72 -71.70
N SER A 4 3.33 -8.07 -72.61
CA SER A 4 4.55 -7.34 -72.28
C SER A 4 4.29 -6.14 -71.36
N THR A 5 3.17 -5.44 -71.56
CA THR A 5 2.80 -4.26 -70.78
C THR A 5 2.42 -4.62 -69.33
N LYS A 6 1.70 -5.73 -69.12
CA LYS A 6 1.38 -6.22 -67.77
C LYS A 6 2.64 -6.67 -67.01
N LYS A 7 3.55 -7.39 -67.67
CA LYS A 7 4.83 -7.80 -67.07
C LYS A 7 5.73 -6.61 -66.71
N LYS A 8 5.79 -5.59 -67.57
CA LYS A 8 6.49 -4.33 -67.26
C LYS A 8 5.85 -3.58 -66.09
N LEU A 9 4.52 -3.53 -66.02
CA LEU A 9 3.80 -2.87 -64.92
C LEU A 9 4.01 -3.60 -63.58
N MET A 10 3.98 -4.93 -63.58
CA MET A 10 4.26 -5.74 -62.39
C MET A 10 5.71 -5.60 -61.93
N PHE A 11 6.67 -5.52 -62.86
CA PHE A 11 8.08 -5.29 -62.53
C PHE A 11 8.30 -3.91 -61.91
N ILE A 12 7.71 -2.85 -62.48
CA ILE A 12 7.76 -1.50 -61.91
C ILE A 12 7.10 -1.46 -60.52
N GLY A 13 5.96 -2.14 -60.35
CA GLY A 13 5.31 -2.26 -59.04
C GLY A 13 6.22 -2.92 -58.00
N SER A 14 6.96 -3.97 -58.37
CA SER A 14 7.89 -4.65 -57.46
C SER A 14 9.09 -3.79 -57.07
N ILE A 15 9.58 -2.94 -57.99
CA ILE A 15 10.67 -1.99 -57.71
C ILE A 15 10.19 -0.92 -56.73
N VAL A 16 8.98 -0.37 -56.89
CA VAL A 16 8.43 0.64 -55.98
C VAL A 16 8.29 0.08 -54.57
N VAL A 17 7.78 -1.15 -54.43
CA VAL A 17 7.69 -1.83 -53.14
C VAL A 17 9.09 -2.07 -52.53
N ALA A 18 10.05 -2.53 -53.33
CA ALA A 18 11.43 -2.74 -52.85
C ALA A 18 12.10 -1.44 -52.39
N VAL A 19 11.90 -0.32 -53.11
CA VAL A 19 12.41 1.00 -52.73
C VAL A 19 11.75 1.47 -51.43
N MET A 20 10.44 1.27 -51.26
CA MET A 20 9.76 1.57 -49.99
C MET A 20 10.39 0.79 -48.83
N PHE A 21 10.60 -0.52 -48.96
CA PHE A 21 11.25 -1.33 -47.91
C PHE A 21 12.71 -0.92 -47.65
N LEU A 22 13.49 -0.58 -48.68
CA LEU A 22 14.88 -0.11 -48.50
C LEU A 22 14.93 1.26 -47.80
N THR A 23 14.03 2.18 -48.14
CA THR A 23 13.96 3.51 -47.50
C THR A 23 13.48 3.43 -46.05
N SER A 24 12.61 2.48 -45.71
CA SER A 24 12.24 2.18 -44.31
C SER A 24 13.44 1.72 -43.48
N TYR A 25 14.31 0.89 -44.05
CA TYR A 25 15.55 0.44 -43.39
C TYR A 25 16.57 1.57 -43.23
N ALA A 26 16.71 2.45 -44.21
CA ALA A 26 17.62 3.61 -44.14
C ALA A 26 17.11 4.71 -43.19
N ALA A 27 15.80 4.90 -43.06
CA ALA A 27 15.19 5.85 -42.13
C ALA A 27 15.32 5.41 -40.66
N ILE A 28 15.41 4.10 -40.40
CA ILE A 28 15.72 3.56 -39.06
C ILE A 28 17.21 3.73 -38.73
N SER A 29 18.11 3.74 -39.72
CA SER A 29 19.56 3.87 -39.49
C SER A 29 20.02 5.30 -39.15
N ASN A 30 19.24 6.34 -39.50
CA ASN A 30 19.64 7.74 -39.28
C ASN A 30 18.85 8.46 -38.18
N ASN A 31 17.95 7.76 -37.48
CA ASN A 31 17.26 8.29 -36.31
C ASN A 31 17.34 7.37 -35.10
N VAL A 32 18.41 6.58 -35.02
CA VAL A 32 18.91 6.16 -33.71
C VAL A 32 19.62 7.39 -33.14
N SER A 33 18.82 8.32 -32.59
CA SER A 33 19.29 9.05 -31.42
C SER A 33 19.91 8.00 -30.54
N SER A 34 21.20 8.12 -30.23
CA SER A 34 21.85 7.30 -29.23
C SER A 34 21.04 7.47 -27.96
N VAL A 35 20.05 6.60 -27.77
CA VAL A 35 19.49 6.33 -26.47
C VAL A 35 20.71 5.75 -25.78
N SER A 36 21.42 6.61 -25.04
CA SER A 36 22.12 6.15 -23.88
C SER A 36 21.08 5.36 -23.13
N THR A 37 21.08 4.05 -23.32
CA THR A 37 20.70 3.16 -22.25
C THR A 37 21.70 3.51 -21.16
N THR A 38 21.34 4.50 -20.36
CA THR A 38 21.76 4.53 -18.98
C THR A 38 21.33 3.16 -18.49
N THR A 39 22.27 2.23 -18.57
CA THR A 39 22.20 1.03 -17.78
C THR A 39 22.20 1.61 -16.39
N THR A 40 21.02 1.80 -15.81
CA THR A 40 20.93 1.94 -14.38
C THR A 40 21.57 0.66 -13.92
N LYS A 41 22.83 0.78 -13.50
CA LYS A 41 23.48 -0.24 -12.73
C LYS A 41 22.48 -0.46 -11.62
N GLN A 42 21.71 -1.54 -11.69
CA GLN A 42 20.95 -2.00 -10.57
C GLN A 42 22.06 -2.44 -9.63
N VAL A 43 22.58 -1.47 -8.88
CA VAL A 43 23.40 -1.74 -7.71
C VAL A 43 22.48 -2.65 -6.94
N ALA A 44 22.84 -3.94 -6.86
CA ALA A 44 22.20 -4.83 -5.95
C ALA A 44 22.33 -4.13 -4.59
N LEU A 45 21.25 -3.46 -4.15
CA LEU A 45 21.05 -3.29 -2.73
C LEU A 45 21.14 -4.73 -2.25
N VAL A 46 22.16 -5.04 -1.47
CA VAL A 46 22.13 -6.21 -0.61
C VAL A 46 21.38 -5.69 0.61
N PRO A 47 20.04 -5.76 0.64
CA PRO A 47 19.33 -5.32 1.82
C PRO A 47 19.68 -6.27 2.96
N TYR A 48 20.00 -5.70 4.11
CA TYR A 48 20.22 -6.47 5.31
C TYR A 48 18.92 -6.45 6.14
N PRO A 49 18.40 -7.61 6.58
CA PRO A 49 17.28 -7.66 7.53
C PRO A 49 17.70 -7.15 8.93
N PHE A 50 17.08 -6.08 9.38
CA PHE A 50 17.23 -5.52 10.71
C PHE A 50 15.96 -5.73 11.53
N PHE A 51 16.14 -5.92 12.83
CA PHE A 51 15.07 -6.12 13.79
C PHE A 51 15.20 -5.07 14.88
N GLY A 52 14.07 -4.54 15.35
CA GLY A 52 14.07 -3.56 16.42
C GLY A 52 12.67 -3.27 16.92
N SER A 53 12.59 -2.30 17.83
CA SER A 53 11.31 -1.74 18.27
C SER A 53 11.45 -0.23 18.42
N ALA A 54 10.31 0.45 18.29
CA ALA A 54 10.25 1.89 18.46
C ALA A 54 8.90 2.30 19.04
N ASN A 55 8.89 3.52 19.58
CA ASN A 55 7.66 4.20 19.95
C ASN A 55 7.17 4.98 18.73
N ALA A 56 6.12 4.50 18.10
CA ALA A 56 5.50 5.12 16.93
C ALA A 56 4.35 6.04 17.35
N THR A 57 4.09 7.09 16.58
CA THR A 57 2.98 8.00 16.79
C THR A 57 1.80 7.61 15.92
N VAL A 58 0.61 7.47 16.49
CA VAL A 58 -0.62 7.24 15.73
C VAL A 58 -0.98 8.50 14.94
N MET A 59 -1.05 8.39 13.62
CA MET A 59 -1.29 9.55 12.74
C MET A 59 -2.74 9.61 12.25
N SER A 60 -3.30 8.48 11.86
CA SER A 60 -4.64 8.38 11.29
C SER A 60 -5.12 6.93 11.30
N TYR A 61 -6.31 6.70 10.76
CA TYR A 61 -6.90 5.38 10.64
C TYR A 61 -7.46 5.17 9.24
N SER A 62 -7.76 3.92 8.90
CA SER A 62 -8.54 3.64 7.70
C SER A 62 -9.98 4.14 7.85
N SER A 63 -10.62 4.46 6.73
CA SER A 63 -12.02 4.89 6.66
C SER A 63 -13.02 3.72 6.82
N ALA A 64 -12.52 2.52 7.05
CA ALA A 64 -13.32 1.32 7.27
C ALA A 64 -12.93 0.66 8.59
N ALA A 65 -13.87 -0.02 9.22
CA ALA A 65 -13.62 -0.80 10.42
C ALA A 65 -14.45 -2.09 10.37
N ASN A 66 -14.02 -3.09 11.12
CA ASN A 66 -14.81 -4.29 11.37
C ASN A 66 -15.18 -4.34 12.85
N ILE A 67 -16.38 -4.81 13.15
CA ILE A 67 -16.81 -5.14 14.50
C ILE A 67 -16.95 -6.66 14.57
N THR A 68 -16.21 -7.31 15.46
CA THR A 68 -16.39 -8.73 15.76
C THR A 68 -17.44 -8.88 16.86
N VAL A 69 -18.34 -9.85 16.70
CA VAL A 69 -19.49 -10.11 17.58
C VAL A 69 -19.49 -11.59 18.00
N PRO A 70 -19.41 -11.91 19.30
CA PRO A 70 -19.20 -13.27 19.77
C PRO A 70 -20.48 -14.11 19.89
N ASN A 71 -21.66 -13.48 19.98
CA ASN A 71 -22.93 -14.20 20.09
C ASN A 71 -24.14 -13.36 19.59
N ALA A 72 -25.30 -14.01 19.44
CA ALA A 72 -26.51 -13.41 18.87
C ALA A 72 -27.10 -12.25 19.70
N THR A 73 -27.00 -12.29 21.03
CA THR A 73 -27.47 -11.20 21.90
C THR A 73 -26.67 -9.92 21.64
N VAL A 74 -25.34 -10.05 21.63
CA VAL A 74 -24.42 -8.94 21.32
C VAL A 74 -24.68 -8.41 19.91
N SER A 75 -25.02 -9.28 18.95
CA SER A 75 -25.36 -8.86 17.58
C SER A 75 -26.54 -7.89 17.54
N SER A 76 -27.56 -8.09 18.37
CA SER A 76 -28.74 -7.21 18.40
C SER A 76 -28.39 -5.84 19.00
N GLU A 77 -27.57 -5.81 20.05
CA GLU A 77 -27.09 -4.58 20.67
C GLU A 77 -26.21 -3.77 19.71
N VAL A 78 -25.24 -4.43 19.04
CA VAL A 78 -24.39 -3.80 18.02
C VAL A 78 -25.24 -3.28 16.87
N TYR A 79 -26.22 -4.05 16.38
CA TYR A 79 -27.12 -3.61 15.31
C TYR A 79 -27.88 -2.33 15.68
N ASN A 80 -28.45 -2.25 16.89
CA ASN A 80 -29.15 -1.05 17.36
C ASN A 80 -28.20 0.16 17.48
N ALA A 81 -26.98 -0.05 17.96
CA ALA A 81 -25.97 1.00 18.01
C ALA A 81 -25.59 1.50 16.60
N LEU A 82 -25.41 0.59 15.63
CA LEU A 82 -25.10 0.95 14.25
C LEU A 82 -26.23 1.76 13.60
N GLN A 83 -27.50 1.39 13.79
CA GLN A 83 -28.63 2.20 13.31
C GLN A 83 -28.64 3.62 13.92
N ALA A 84 -28.30 3.76 15.20
CA ALA A 84 -28.18 5.09 15.83
C ALA A 84 -27.02 5.91 15.25
N LEU A 85 -25.90 5.27 14.93
CA LEU A 85 -24.75 5.92 14.29
C LEU A 85 -25.05 6.31 12.82
N GLU A 86 -25.78 5.48 12.08
CA GLU A 86 -26.18 5.74 10.70
C GLU A 86 -27.18 6.90 10.63
N SER A 87 -28.22 6.87 11.47
CA SER A 87 -29.21 7.97 11.57
C SER A 87 -28.62 9.30 12.03
N SER A 88 -27.46 9.29 12.69
CA SER A 88 -26.69 10.49 13.06
C SER A 88 -25.59 10.87 12.07
N ASN A 89 -25.54 10.23 10.90
CA ASN A 89 -24.53 10.43 9.84
C ASN A 89 -23.08 10.22 10.30
N LYS A 90 -22.86 9.44 11.36
CA LYS A 90 -21.51 9.08 11.83
C LYS A 90 -20.92 7.94 10.99
N ILE A 91 -21.76 7.01 10.55
CA ILE A 91 -21.41 5.99 9.58
C ILE A 91 -22.23 6.18 8.32
N THR A 92 -21.70 5.76 7.18
CA THR A 92 -22.38 5.84 5.88
C THR A 92 -23.17 4.58 5.59
N ASP A 93 -22.63 3.41 5.95
CA ASP A 93 -23.26 2.11 5.72
C ASP A 93 -22.58 1.04 6.61
N TYR A 94 -23.23 -0.11 6.77
CA TYR A 94 -22.66 -1.30 7.39
C TYR A 94 -23.21 -2.59 6.78
N ILE A 95 -22.35 -3.59 6.66
CA ILE A 95 -22.68 -4.90 6.09
C ILE A 95 -22.57 -5.95 7.19
N ASN A 96 -23.61 -6.76 7.38
CA ASN A 96 -23.56 -7.92 8.25
C ASN A 96 -22.65 -8.99 7.62
N THR A 97 -21.72 -9.51 8.40
CA THR A 97 -20.74 -10.52 8.00
C THR A 97 -20.83 -11.73 8.94
N SER A 98 -20.22 -12.84 8.54
CA SER A 98 -20.13 -14.02 9.41
C SER A 98 -19.33 -13.69 10.68
N GLY A 99 -20.02 -13.44 11.79
CA GLY A 99 -19.41 -13.13 13.08
C GLY A 99 -19.26 -11.64 13.38
N GLY A 100 -19.93 -10.74 12.65
CA GLY A 100 -19.84 -9.31 12.94
C GLY A 100 -20.34 -8.38 11.84
N TYR A 101 -19.74 -7.19 11.75
CA TYR A 101 -20.13 -6.16 10.78
C TYR A 101 -18.91 -5.47 10.16
N SER A 102 -18.96 -5.21 8.86
CA SER A 102 -18.03 -4.30 8.19
C SER A 102 -18.67 -2.91 8.10
N ILE A 103 -17.96 -1.88 8.54
CA ILE A 103 -18.48 -0.53 8.74
C ILE A 103 -17.78 0.44 7.80
N PHE A 104 -18.57 1.25 7.08
CA PHE A 104 -18.08 2.38 6.29
C PHE A 104 -18.30 3.67 7.09
N LEU A 105 -17.20 4.31 7.48
CA LEU A 105 -17.24 5.47 8.37
C LEU A 105 -17.51 6.75 7.59
N GLY A 106 -18.24 7.69 8.21
CA GLY A 106 -18.38 9.05 7.69
C GLY A 106 -17.08 9.86 7.85
N THR A 107 -16.98 10.97 7.12
CA THR A 107 -15.75 11.77 6.99
C THR A 107 -15.13 12.25 8.31
N ASN A 108 -15.94 12.46 9.35
CA ASN A 108 -15.51 12.98 10.65
C ASN A 108 -15.68 11.97 11.80
N PHE A 109 -15.80 10.68 11.47
CA PHE A 109 -15.96 9.61 12.44
C PHE A 109 -14.86 8.58 12.25
N THR A 110 -14.11 8.33 13.32
CA THR A 110 -12.91 7.47 13.28
C THR A 110 -13.20 6.09 13.87
N PRO A 111 -12.40 5.08 13.52
CA PRO A 111 -12.48 3.77 14.19
C PRO A 111 -12.32 3.84 15.71
N TYR A 112 -11.49 4.77 16.22
CA TYR A 112 -11.38 5.04 17.65
C TYR A 112 -12.72 5.49 18.25
N GLN A 113 -13.40 6.45 17.62
CA GLN A 113 -14.72 6.91 18.09
C GLN A 113 -15.81 5.84 17.93
N LEU A 114 -15.72 4.97 16.92
CA LEU A 114 -16.59 3.81 16.80
C LEU A 114 -16.39 2.86 17.98
N GLN A 115 -15.13 2.55 18.33
CA GLN A 115 -14.79 1.75 19.50
C GLN A 115 -15.40 2.33 20.77
N GLU A 116 -15.22 3.62 21.01
CA GLU A 116 -15.80 4.31 22.17
C GLU A 116 -17.35 4.25 22.16
N SER A 117 -17.97 4.35 20.99
CA SER A 117 -19.44 4.33 20.86
C SER A 117 -20.05 2.97 21.19
N ILE A 118 -19.29 1.88 21.01
CA ILE A 118 -19.75 0.51 21.30
C ILE A 118 -19.06 -0.13 22.51
N ALA A 119 -18.19 0.60 23.22
CA ALA A 119 -17.38 0.07 24.31
C ALA A 119 -18.20 -0.56 25.46
N ASN A 120 -19.43 -0.11 25.64
CA ASN A 120 -20.36 -0.65 26.65
C ASN A 120 -21.03 -1.98 26.23
N ILE A 121 -20.90 -2.38 24.97
CA ILE A 121 -21.47 -3.62 24.44
C ILE A 121 -20.46 -4.74 24.65
N SER A 122 -20.69 -5.53 25.70
CA SER A 122 -19.73 -6.56 26.14
C SER A 122 -19.45 -7.58 25.04
N GLY A 123 -18.16 -7.81 24.76
CA GLY A 123 -17.69 -8.78 23.78
C GLY A 123 -17.62 -8.28 22.34
N ALA A 124 -18.17 -7.10 22.02
CA ALA A 124 -17.94 -6.47 20.72
C ALA A 124 -16.52 -5.89 20.66
N GLN A 125 -15.81 -6.12 19.56
CA GLN A 125 -14.45 -5.59 19.35
C GLN A 125 -14.34 -4.88 18.01
N VAL A 126 -13.83 -3.66 18.02
CA VAL A 126 -13.54 -2.91 16.80
C VAL A 126 -12.11 -3.19 16.34
N GLN A 127 -11.96 -3.49 15.06
CA GLN A 127 -10.69 -3.70 14.39
C GLN A 127 -10.60 -2.78 13.18
N SER A 128 -9.48 -2.09 13.02
CA SER A 128 -9.22 -1.23 11.87
C SER A 128 -7.72 -1.03 11.71
N LEU A 129 -7.30 -0.74 10.48
CA LEU A 129 -5.92 -0.34 10.23
C LEU A 129 -5.66 1.03 10.85
N THR A 130 -4.64 1.08 11.72
CA THR A 130 -4.11 2.29 12.32
C THR A 130 -2.82 2.65 11.60
N TYR A 131 -2.72 3.88 11.09
CA TYR A 131 -1.53 4.35 10.42
C TYR A 131 -0.61 5.02 11.45
N VAL A 132 0.57 4.44 11.65
CA VAL A 132 1.55 4.94 12.61
C VAL A 132 2.75 5.54 11.88
N LYS A 133 3.35 6.56 12.47
CA LYS A 133 4.60 7.16 12.02
C LYS A 133 5.72 6.76 12.96
N LEU A 134 6.77 6.20 12.39
CA LEU A 134 7.99 5.88 13.11
C LEU A 134 8.80 7.16 13.44
N PRO A 135 9.60 7.15 14.52
CA PRO A 135 10.56 8.22 14.75
C PRO A 135 11.62 8.22 13.65
N GLU A 136 12.25 9.37 13.40
CA GLU A 136 13.21 9.54 12.32
C GLU A 136 14.42 8.61 12.44
N ILE A 137 14.87 8.34 13.67
CA ILE A 137 15.98 7.46 13.98
C ILE A 137 15.48 6.32 14.86
N ILE A 138 15.78 5.08 14.47
CA ILE A 138 15.38 3.85 15.16
C ILE A 138 16.63 3.03 15.48
N LYS A 139 16.71 2.53 16.70
CA LYS A 139 17.75 1.60 17.11
C LYS A 139 17.37 0.19 16.69
N MET A 140 18.14 -0.40 15.78
CA MET A 140 17.89 -1.75 15.26
C MET A 140 19.17 -2.59 15.26
N SER A 141 19.05 -3.91 15.27
CA SER A 141 20.18 -4.83 15.12
C SER A 141 20.02 -5.72 13.90
N TYR A 142 21.12 -5.98 13.22
CA TYR A 142 21.20 -7.04 12.22
C TYR A 142 21.54 -8.35 12.93
N SER A 143 20.58 -9.29 13.00
CA SER A 143 20.77 -10.53 13.76
C SER A 143 21.21 -10.24 15.21
N ASN A 144 22.12 -11.05 15.77
CA ASN A 144 22.77 -10.84 17.07
C ASN A 144 23.94 -9.85 17.02
N GLY A 145 23.97 -8.97 16.01
CA GLY A 145 25.00 -7.95 15.83
C GLY A 145 24.80 -6.72 16.73
N PRO A 146 25.68 -5.71 16.61
CA PRO A 146 25.54 -4.47 17.35
C PRO A 146 24.25 -3.74 16.97
N ILE A 147 23.73 -2.97 17.92
CA ILE A 147 22.63 -2.03 17.68
C ILE A 147 23.19 -0.83 16.94
N VAL A 148 22.52 -0.44 15.85
CA VAL A 148 22.87 0.72 15.02
C VAL A 148 21.66 1.63 14.85
N ASP A 149 21.94 2.89 14.56
CA ASP A 149 20.91 3.87 14.21
C ASP A 149 20.50 3.69 12.75
N VAL A 150 19.20 3.45 12.53
CA VAL A 150 18.57 3.28 11.23
C VAL A 150 17.58 4.42 11.02
N LEU A 151 17.68 5.07 9.86
CA LEU A 151 16.81 6.17 9.47
C LEU A 151 15.49 5.62 8.92
N ALA A 152 14.39 5.99 9.56
CA ALA A 152 13.06 5.74 9.03
C ALA A 152 12.71 6.81 7.99
N LYS A 153 12.09 6.40 6.90
CA LYS A 153 11.45 7.36 6.00
C LYS A 153 10.28 8.01 6.74
N ASN A 154 10.03 9.30 6.46
CA ASN A 154 8.87 10.06 6.95
C ASN A 154 7.57 9.60 6.26
N LEU A 155 7.23 8.33 6.45
CA LEU A 155 6.07 7.63 5.92
C LEU A 155 5.23 7.11 7.08
N SER A 156 3.94 6.94 6.82
CA SER A 156 3.05 6.21 7.71
C SER A 156 2.98 4.74 7.30
N TYR A 157 2.87 3.87 8.30
CA TYR A 157 2.81 2.43 8.13
C TYR A 157 1.48 1.91 8.68
N PRO A 158 0.75 1.07 7.93
CA PRO A 158 -0.48 0.47 8.40
C PRO A 158 -0.18 -0.63 9.42
N VAL A 159 -0.80 -0.57 10.60
CA VAL A 159 -0.65 -1.55 11.67
C VAL A 159 -2.03 -1.88 12.23
N GLN A 160 -2.31 -3.17 12.41
CA GLN A 160 -3.51 -3.61 13.13
C GLN A 160 -3.22 -3.49 14.64
N ILE A 161 -3.96 -2.63 15.32
CA ILE A 161 -3.82 -2.38 16.77
C ILE A 161 -5.18 -2.58 17.41
N THR A 162 -5.24 -3.36 18.49
CA THR A 162 -6.47 -3.57 19.26
C THR A 162 -6.11 -3.64 20.76
N PRO A 163 -6.77 -2.84 21.62
CA PRO A 163 -7.76 -1.81 21.30
C PRO A 163 -7.17 -0.68 20.45
N ILE A 164 -8.01 -0.04 19.64
CA ILE A 164 -7.61 1.07 18.77
C ILE A 164 -7.20 2.25 19.67
N PRO A 165 -5.97 2.76 19.54
CA PRO A 165 -5.46 3.87 20.33
C PRO A 165 -5.98 5.22 19.81
N GLU A 166 -5.91 6.28 20.62
CA GLU A 166 -6.29 7.63 20.20
C GLU A 166 -5.29 8.24 19.20
N SER A 167 -5.73 9.24 18.43
CA SER A 167 -4.87 9.92 17.46
C SER A 167 -3.77 10.70 18.19
N ASN A 168 -2.57 10.73 17.61
CA ASN A 168 -1.35 11.31 18.20
C ASN A 168 -0.85 10.64 19.48
N SER A 169 -1.47 9.53 19.91
CA SER A 169 -0.92 8.73 20.99
C SER A 169 0.34 7.98 20.54
N ILE A 170 1.12 7.53 21.53
CA ILE A 170 2.35 6.76 21.31
C ILE A 170 2.04 5.28 21.53
N VAL A 171 2.41 4.44 20.56
CA VAL A 171 2.30 2.99 20.62
C VAL A 171 3.68 2.35 20.47
N HIS A 172 3.94 1.31 21.26
CA HIS A 172 5.15 0.52 21.10
C HIS A 172 4.95 -0.49 19.98
N VAL A 173 5.87 -0.51 19.01
CA VAL A 173 5.80 -1.40 17.85
C VAL A 173 7.10 -2.14 17.66
N ARG A 174 7.00 -3.37 17.16
CA ARG A 174 8.11 -4.16 16.65
C ARG A 174 8.24 -3.91 15.16
N ILE A 175 9.48 -3.83 14.70
CA ILE A 175 9.85 -3.45 13.34
C ILE A 175 10.81 -4.48 12.78
N ASP A 176 10.38 -5.15 11.72
CA ASP A 176 11.21 -6.06 10.95
C ASP A 176 11.46 -5.38 9.59
N ALA A 177 12.65 -4.82 9.39
CA ALA A 177 12.96 -3.94 8.26
C ALA A 177 14.07 -4.47 7.35
N ILE A 178 13.96 -4.08 6.09
CA ILE A 178 14.96 -4.24 5.05
C ILE A 178 15.70 -2.91 4.92
N VAL A 179 16.96 -2.88 5.31
CA VAL A 179 17.76 -1.65 5.41
C VAL A 179 18.83 -1.63 4.31
N ASN A 180 19.01 -0.46 3.68
CA ASN A 180 20.04 -0.27 2.65
C ASN A 180 21.43 0.01 3.27
N GLN A 181 22.47 0.11 2.43
CA GLN A 181 23.84 0.39 2.87
C GLN A 181 24.02 1.76 3.55
N ASN A 182 23.07 2.68 3.37
CA ASN A 182 23.06 4.00 4.01
C ASN A 182 22.29 4.01 5.34
N TYR A 183 21.98 2.84 5.90
CA TYR A 183 21.19 2.68 7.12
C TYR A 183 19.79 3.31 7.03
N GLN A 184 19.15 3.27 5.85
CA GLN A 184 17.78 3.75 5.67
C GLN A 184 16.83 2.57 5.43
N ILE A 185 15.64 2.66 6.03
CA ILE A 185 14.57 1.69 5.79
C ILE A 185 14.12 1.76 4.33
N TYR A 186 14.31 0.65 3.61
CA TYR A 186 13.80 0.47 2.26
C TYR A 186 12.36 -0.05 2.30
N ASN A 187 12.12 -1.10 3.10
CA ASN A 187 10.83 -1.71 3.37
C ASN A 187 10.77 -2.13 4.85
N ALA A 188 9.59 -2.12 5.46
CA ALA A 188 9.41 -2.57 6.83
C ALA A 188 8.05 -3.25 7.01
N ASP A 189 8.06 -4.33 7.76
CA ASP A 189 6.87 -4.90 8.38
C ASP A 189 6.81 -4.43 9.83
N ILE A 190 5.63 -4.01 10.27
CA ILE A 190 5.44 -3.39 11.59
C ILE A 190 4.25 -4.06 12.27
N SER A 191 4.51 -4.55 13.48
CA SER A 191 3.49 -5.19 14.30
C SER A 191 3.38 -4.49 15.66
N TYR A 192 2.16 -4.42 16.18
CA TYR A 192 1.93 -4.02 17.56
C TYR A 192 2.52 -5.04 18.54
N VAL A 193 2.97 -4.56 19.71
CA VAL A 193 3.60 -5.37 20.77
C VAL A 193 2.72 -5.39 22.02
#